data_AF-A0A9J5XB77-F1
#
_entry.id   AF-A0A9J5XB77-F1
#
_cell.length_a   1.000
_cell.length_b   1.000
_cell.length_c   1.000
_cell.angle_alpha   90.00
_cell.angle_beta   90.00
_cell.angle_gamma   90.00
#
_symmetry.space_group_name_H-M   'P 1'
#
loop_
_entity.id
_entity.type
_entity.pdbx_description
1 polymer ?
#
loop_
_entity_poly.entity_id
_entity_poly.type
_entity_poly.pdbx_seq_one_letter_code
_entity_poly.pdbx_strand_id
1 'polypeptide(L)'
;MLPSYLLNSGFFEKTKRTNWSELNAYKDKEIGTLLEPQHPFNVEFAEDIIQQRSDNLDGGLYVATFVEFLATKLKCPKMISV
;
A
#
# COMPACT_ATOMS: atom_id res chain seq x y z
N MET A 1 -7.71 6.90 22.86
CA MET A 1 -8.59 8.07 22.63
C MET A 1 -8.39 8.55 21.21
N LEU A 2 -9.46 8.97 20.53
CA LEU A 2 -9.34 9.56 19.20
C LEU A 2 -8.74 10.98 19.33
N PRO A 3 -7.67 11.31 18.58
CA PRO A 3 -7.08 12.65 18.62
C PRO A 3 -8.11 13.74 18.31
N SER A 4 -8.19 14.77 19.14
CA SER A 4 -9.13 15.89 18.98
C SER A 4 -8.96 16.62 17.65
N TYR A 5 -7.73 16.63 17.10
CA TYR A 5 -7.47 17.14 15.76
C TYR A 5 -8.23 16.40 14.66
N LEU A 6 -8.39 15.07 14.74
CA LEU A 6 -9.14 14.30 13.74
C LEU A 6 -10.65 14.55 13.81
N LEU A 7 -11.16 14.84 15.01
CA LEU A 7 -12.54 15.27 15.20
C LEU A 7 -12.77 16.67 14.61
N ASN A 8 -11.84 17.59 14.87
CA ASN A 8 -11.95 18.99 14.42
C ASN A 8 -11.61 19.19 12.93
N SER A 9 -10.86 18.27 12.31
CA SER A 9 -10.43 18.40 10.92
C SER A 9 -11.54 18.07 9.90
N GLY A 10 -12.72 17.64 10.36
CA GLY A 10 -13.79 17.17 9.47
C GLY A 10 -13.43 15.89 8.71
N PHE A 11 -12.40 15.15 9.16
CA PHE A 11 -11.91 13.93 8.50
C PHE A 11 -13.03 12.92 8.26
N PHE A 12 -13.93 12.79 9.23
CA PHE A 12 -15.07 11.86 9.17
C PHE A 12 -16.30 12.43 8.45
N GLU A 13 -16.33 13.72 8.10
CA GLU A 13 -17.47 14.32 7.38
C GLU A 13 -17.51 13.86 5.92
N LYS A 14 -16.34 13.60 5.33
CA LYS A 14 -16.22 13.02 3.98
C LYS A 14 -16.14 11.50 4.07
N THR A 15 -17.29 10.87 4.32
CA THR A 15 -17.43 9.40 4.32
C THR A 15 -17.47 8.78 2.93
N LYS A 16 -17.63 9.61 1.88
CA LYS A 16 -17.62 9.14 0.49
C LYS A 16 -16.21 8.82 0.05
N ARG A 17 -16.03 7.65 -0.58
CA ARG A 17 -14.78 7.26 -1.22
C ARG A 17 -14.38 8.33 -2.24
N THR A 18 -13.17 8.86 -2.12
CA THR A 18 -12.61 9.78 -3.10
C THR A 18 -12.59 9.11 -4.47
N ASN A 19 -13.28 9.72 -5.44
CA ASN A 19 -13.21 9.27 -6.81
C ASN A 19 -11.94 9.84 -7.48
N TRP A 20 -10.85 9.07 -7.40
CA TRP A 20 -9.56 9.47 -7.98
C TRP A 20 -9.62 9.75 -9.48
N SER A 21 -10.55 9.11 -10.20
CA SER A 21 -10.75 9.33 -11.64
C SER A 21 -11.31 10.72 -11.99
N GLU A 22 -11.96 11.40 -11.05
CA GLU A 22 -12.52 12.74 -11.28
C GLU A 22 -11.51 13.86 -11.01
N LEU A 23 -10.42 13.57 -10.30
CA LEU A 23 -9.41 14.56 -9.94
C LEU A 23 -8.51 14.87 -11.14
N ASN A 24 -8.54 16.12 -11.61
CA ASN A 24 -7.73 16.60 -12.73
C ASN A 24 -6.22 16.39 -12.54
N ALA A 25 -5.73 16.32 -11.29
CA ALA A 25 -4.34 16.03 -10.98
C ALA A 25 -3.87 14.64 -11.44
N TYR A 26 -4.82 13.70 -11.64
CA TYR A 26 -4.56 12.32 -12.06
C TYR A 26 -4.99 12.05 -13.50
N LYS A 27 -5.51 13.06 -14.18
CA LYS A 27 -5.84 12.97 -15.61
C LYS A 27 -4.63 13.36 -16.43
N ASP A 28 -4.44 12.66 -17.54
CA ASP A 28 -3.52 13.09 -18.57
C ASP A 28 -3.99 14.44 -19.14
N LYS A 29 -3.04 15.37 -19.31
CA LYS A 29 -3.36 16.73 -19.74
C LYS A 29 -3.87 16.80 -21.19
N GLU A 30 -3.49 15.84 -22.03
CA GLU A 30 -3.79 15.84 -23.46
C GLU A 30 -5.01 14.96 -23.78
N ILE A 31 -5.14 13.82 -23.10
CA ILE A 31 -6.19 12.82 -23.38
C ILE A 31 -7.42 13.02 -22.48
N GLY A 32 -7.26 13.68 -21.32
CA GLY A 32 -8.35 13.95 -20.36
C GLY A 32 -8.86 12.73 -19.61
N THR A 33 -8.29 11.54 -19.86
CA THR A 33 -8.53 10.30 -19.12
C THR A 33 -7.53 10.14 -17.99
N LEU A 34 -7.74 9.17 -17.09
CA LEU A 34 -6.72 8.82 -16.09
C LEU A 34 -5.38 8.55 -16.78
N LEU A 35 -4.29 9.01 -16.18
CA LEU A 35 -2.93 8.64 -16.58
C LEU A 35 -2.82 7.12 -16.53
N GLU A 36 -2.81 6.47 -17.70
CA GLU A 36 -2.44 5.07 -17.74
C GLU A 36 -1.00 4.94 -17.24
N PRO A 37 -0.69 3.92 -16.41
CA PRO A 37 0.67 3.67 -16.02
C PRO A 37 1.51 3.44 -17.28
N GLN A 38 2.39 4.40 -17.62
CA GLN A 38 3.33 4.23 -18.73
C GLN A 38 4.20 2.98 -18.56
N HIS A 39 4.33 2.52 -17.31
CA HIS A 39 5.00 1.30 -16.92
C HIS A 39 4.12 0.55 -15.91
N PRO A 40 3.27 -0.39 -16.35
CA PRO A 40 2.52 -1.22 -15.41
C PRO A 40 3.49 -2.06 -14.59
N PHE A 41 3.31 -2.09 -13.28
CA PHE A 41 4.08 -2.94 -12.36
C PHE A 41 3.14 -3.89 -11.64
N ASN A 42 3.64 -5.08 -11.30
CA ASN A 42 2.86 -6.05 -10.56
C ASN A 42 2.72 -5.59 -9.11
N VAL A 43 1.49 -5.59 -8.59
CA VAL A 43 1.20 -5.31 -7.18
C VAL A 43 0.65 -6.59 -6.57
N GLU A 44 1.38 -7.12 -5.59
CA GLU A 44 0.95 -8.28 -4.81
C GLU A 44 0.60 -7.82 -3.40
N PHE A 45 -0.59 -8.17 -2.94
CA PHE A 45 -1.00 -7.98 -1.55
C PHE A 45 -0.71 -9.26 -0.78
N ALA A 46 -0.07 -9.13 0.37
CA ALA A 46 0.13 -10.25 1.27
C ALA A 46 -1.17 -10.46 2.08
N GLU A 47 -1.93 -11.51 1.73
CA GLU A 47 -3.26 -11.78 2.31
C GLU A 47 -3.19 -12.36 3.73
N ASP A 48 -2.10 -13.04 4.09
CA ASP A 48 -1.96 -13.75 5.38
C ASP A 48 -1.12 -12.98 6.43
N ILE A 49 -0.99 -11.66 6.29
CA ILE A 49 -0.31 -10.84 7.29
C ILE A 49 -1.23 -10.68 8.50
N ILE A 50 -0.88 -11.36 9.60
CA ILE A 50 -1.53 -11.15 10.88
C ILE A 50 -1.28 -9.69 11.31
N GLN A 51 -2.36 -8.91 11.39
CA GLN A 51 -2.31 -7.54 11.85
C GLN A 51 -1.71 -7.51 13.26
N GLN A 52 -0.53 -6.89 13.39
CA GLN A 52 0.09 -6.73 14.70
C GLN A 52 -0.81 -5.89 15.60
N ARG A 53 -0.87 -6.26 16.87
CA ARG A 53 -1.63 -5.52 17.88
C ARG A 53 -1.07 -4.09 17.94
N SER A 54 -1.94 -3.08 17.97
CA SER A 54 -1.53 -1.67 17.85
C SER A 54 -0.69 -1.16 19.02
N ASP A 55 -0.67 -1.88 20.13
CA ASP A 55 0.19 -1.63 21.29
C ASP A 55 1.58 -2.28 21.15
N ASN A 56 1.80 -3.08 20.11
CA ASN A 56 3.10 -3.67 19.83
C ASN A 56 4.00 -2.67 19.08
N LEU A 57 5.16 -2.36 19.65
CA LEU A 57 6.15 -1.46 19.04
C LEU A 57 6.98 -2.15 17.94
N ASP A 58 6.74 -3.44 17.70
CA ASP A 58 7.52 -4.26 16.77
C ASP A 58 7.13 -4.12 15.29
N GLY A 59 6.24 -3.18 14.94
CA GLY A 59 5.80 -3.00 13.54
C GLY A 59 6.97 -2.78 12.57
N GLY A 60 8.01 -2.08 13.00
CA GLY A 60 9.24 -1.91 12.22
C GLY A 60 10.04 -3.21 12.05
N LEU A 61 10.13 -4.02 13.10
CA LEU A 61 10.80 -5.32 13.07
C LEU A 61 10.05 -6.32 12.17
N TYR A 62 8.72 -6.28 12.21
CA TYR A 62 7.87 -7.08 11.34
C TYR A 62 8.11 -6.75 9.86
N VAL A 63 8.16 -5.47 9.50
CA VAL A 63 8.45 -5.04 8.12
C VAL A 63 9.87 -5.47 7.70
N ALA A 64 10.87 -5.29 8.56
CA ALA A 64 12.25 -5.66 8.26
C ALA A 64 12.41 -7.17 7.99
N THR A 65 11.82 -8.01 8.84
CA THR A 65 11.85 -9.47 8.69
C THR A 65 11.09 -9.95 7.46
N PHE A 66 9.96 -9.33 7.13
CA PHE A 66 9.20 -9.63 5.91
C PHE A 66 9.99 -9.30 4.65
N VAL A 67 10.69 -8.16 4.62
CA VAL A 67 11.55 -7.77 3.49
C VAL A 67 12.71 -8.77 3.31
N GLU A 68 13.33 -9.23 4.40
CA GLU A 68 14.40 -10.23 4.36
C GLU A 68 13.91 -11.59 3.83
N PHE A 69 12.70 -12.02 4.25
CA PHE A 69 12.05 -13.22 3.73
C PHE A 69 11.81 -13.12 2.22
N LEU A 70 11.25 -12.00 1.74
CA LEU A 70 11.04 -11.77 0.30
C LEU A 70 12.36 -11.76 -0.46
N ALA A 71 13.39 -11.09 0.06
CA ALA A 71 14.71 -11.05 -0.57
C ALA A 71 15.32 -12.46 -0.68
N THR A 72 15.13 -13.32 0.32
CA THR A 72 15.59 -14.71 0.30
C THR A 72 14.82 -15.55 -0.72
N LYS A 73 13.50 -15.39 -0.79
CA LYS A 73 12.65 -16.08 -1.78
C LYS A 73 12.98 -15.66 -3.22
N LEU A 74 13.23 -14.37 -3.45
CA LEU A 74 13.59 -13.82 -4.75
C LEU A 74 15.03 -14.17 -5.16
N LYS A 75 15.91 -14.45 -4.20
CA LYS A 75 17.31 -14.86 -4.44
C LYS A 75 17.51 -16.34 -4.78
N CYS A 76 16.48 -17.19 -4.76
CA CYS A 76 16.62 -18.60 -5.15
C CYS A 76 16.56 -18.76 -6.69
N PRO A 77 17.68 -19.02 -7.41
CA PRO A 77 17.58 -19.70 -8.69
C PRO A 77 17.03 -21.11 -8.41
N LYS A 78 16.06 -21.58 -9.19
CA LYS A 78 15.54 -22.96 -9.11
C LYS A 78 16.74 -23.92 -9.14
N MET A 79 17.05 -24.54 -8.00
CA MET A 79 18.11 -25.52 -7.92
C MET A 79 17.56 -26.82 -8.51
N ILE A 80 18.04 -27.14 -9.71
CA ILE A 80 17.81 -28.41 -10.39
C ILE A 80 18.27 -29.54 -9.46
N SER A 81 17.37 -30.47 -9.20
CA SER A 81 17.67 -31.73 -8.51
C SER A 81 18.58 -32.59 -9.39
N VAL A 82 19.72 -33.04 -8.84
CA VAL A 82 20.34 -34.32 -9.18
C VAL A 82 20.72 -34.99 -7.86
#